data_AF-A0A3M1CPT2-F1
#
_entry.id   AF-A0A3M1CPT2-F1
#
_cell.length_a   1.000
_cell.length_b   1.000
_cell.length_c   1.000
_cell.angle_alpha   90.00
_cell.angle_beta   90.00
_cell.angle_gamma   90.00
#
_symmetry.space_group_name_H-M   'P 1'
#
loop_
_entity.id
_entity.type
_entity.pdbx_description
1 polymer ?
#
loop_
_entity_poly.entity_id
_entity_poly.type
_entity_poly.pdbx_seq_one_letter_code
_entity_poly.pdbx_strand_id
1 'polypeptide(L)'
;MAPASVEVPEQVRQQIRAKAEQIRRRMKEPGARLVIVGYADKCFEGPPPLADQYNLELSKRRARAMLKALKEELGDIPAGVDVTIVGMGRRCASSACVCSTPEMPECTNDRKVDLFIDHGETRDFECTDRRYWLAR
;
A
#
# COMPACT_ATOMS: atom_id res chain seq x y z
N MET A 1 -11.69 -3.25 20.26
CA MET A 1 -10.68 -3.33 19.18
C MET A 1 -10.52 -1.94 18.60
N ALA A 2 -9.33 -1.33 18.72
CA ALA A 2 -9.08 -0.03 18.11
C ALA A 2 -9.19 -0.16 16.58
N PRO A 3 -9.86 0.77 15.88
CA PRO A 3 -9.82 0.77 14.42
C PRO A 3 -8.36 0.86 14.00
N ALA A 4 -7.91 -0.09 13.17
CA ALA A 4 -6.56 -0.06 12.60
C ALA A 4 -6.33 1.34 12.02
N SER A 5 -5.42 2.11 12.63
CA SER A 5 -5.28 3.53 12.30
C SER A 5 -5.04 3.68 10.80
N VAL A 6 -5.89 4.47 10.16
CA VAL A 6 -5.79 4.83 8.74
C VAL A 6 -4.79 5.98 8.58
N GLU A 7 -4.27 6.53 9.68
CA GLU A 7 -3.31 7.62 9.64
C GLU A 7 -1.91 7.12 9.28
N VAL A 8 -1.24 7.84 8.40
CA VAL A 8 0.15 7.57 8.02
C VAL A 8 1.05 7.96 9.19
N PRO A 9 1.88 7.03 9.72
CA PRO A 9 2.77 7.32 10.85
C PRO A 9 3.75 8.46 10.54
N GLU A 10 4.12 9.23 11.57
CA GLU A 10 5.02 10.38 11.41
C GLU A 10 6.39 10.00 10.83
N GLN A 11 6.92 8.83 11.20
CA GLN A 11 8.15 8.29 10.62
C GLN A 11 8.04 8.14 9.09
N VAL A 12 6.87 7.75 8.58
CA VAL A 12 6.62 7.60 7.14
C VAL A 12 6.49 8.98 6.49
N ARG A 13 5.84 9.94 7.15
CA ARG A 13 5.81 11.34 6.68
C ARG A 13 7.21 11.95 6.58
N GLN A 14 8.07 11.67 7.55
CA GLN A 14 9.49 12.06 7.50
C GLN A 14 10.21 11.46 6.29
N GLN A 15 9.94 10.20 5.94
CA GLN A 15 10.50 9.59 4.73
C GLN A 15 9.99 10.24 3.45
N ILE A 16 8.71 10.63 3.39
CA ILE A 16 8.16 11.38 2.27
C ILE A 16 8.90 12.71 2.11
N ARG A 17 9.06 13.47 3.20
CA ARG A 17 9.79 14.75 3.19
C ARG A 17 11.26 14.57 2.78
N ALA A 18 11.94 13.55 3.31
CA ALA A 18 13.32 13.25 2.97
C ALA A 18 13.51 12.91 1.48
N LYS A 19 12.49 12.33 0.83
CA LYS A 19 12.49 11.95 -0.59
C LYS A 19 11.73 12.94 -1.48
N ALA A 20 11.29 14.09 -0.95
CA ALA A 20 10.37 15.00 -1.62
C ALA A 20 10.82 15.41 -3.02
N GLU A 21 12.07 15.86 -3.15
CA GLU A 21 12.61 16.32 -4.43
C GLU A 21 12.73 15.18 -5.45
N GLN A 22 13.10 13.98 -5.01
CA GLN A 22 13.14 12.81 -5.89
C GLN A 22 11.73 12.45 -6.39
N ILE A 23 10.74 12.43 -5.50
CA ILE A 23 9.34 12.12 -5.84
C ILE A 23 8.80 13.18 -6.81
N ARG A 24 8.97 14.47 -6.52
CA ARG A 24 8.55 15.57 -7.39
C ARG A 24 9.20 15.53 -8.76
N ARG A 25 10.51 15.25 -8.83
CA ARG A 25 11.24 15.15 -10.11
C ARG A 25 10.64 14.03 -10.96
N ARG A 26 10.43 12.86 -10.38
CA ARG A 26 9.85 11.71 -11.09
C ARG A 26 8.41 11.96 -11.53
N MET A 27 7.59 12.64 -10.73
CA MET A 27 6.23 13.03 -11.13
C MET A 27 6.18 14.04 -12.28
N LYS A 28 7.28 14.76 -12.57
CA LYS A 28 7.36 15.69 -13.70
C LYS A 28 7.82 15.02 -15.00
N GLU A 29 8.23 13.75 -14.95
CA GLU A 29 8.65 13.01 -16.14
C GLU A 29 7.44 12.81 -17.08
N PRO A 30 7.60 12.95 -18.40
CA PRO A 30 6.49 12.77 -19.34
C PRO A 30 5.86 11.39 -19.24
N GLY A 31 4.55 11.33 -19.07
CA GLY A 31 3.81 10.07 -18.92
C GLY A 31 3.90 9.44 -17.53
N ALA A 32 4.45 10.14 -16.53
CA ALA A 32 4.49 9.68 -15.16
C ALA A 32 3.08 9.37 -14.61
N ARG A 33 2.95 8.24 -13.92
CA ARG A 33 1.75 7.85 -13.19
C ARG A 33 2.14 7.50 -11.76
N LEU A 34 1.39 8.04 -10.80
CA LEU A 34 1.54 7.73 -9.40
C LEU A 34 0.65 6.54 -9.07
N VAL A 35 1.25 5.42 -8.68
CA VAL A 35 0.51 4.23 -8.26
C VAL A 35 0.76 3.93 -6.79
N ILE A 36 -0.33 3.79 -6.04
CA ILE A 36 -0.29 3.56 -4.60
C ILE A 36 -1.04 2.27 -4.30
N VAL A 37 -0.32 1.28 -3.77
CA VAL A 37 -0.85 -0.06 -3.52
C VAL A 37 -0.89 -0.31 -2.03
N GLY A 38 -2.09 -0.51 -1.49
CA GLY A 38 -2.28 -0.87 -0.09
C GLY A 38 -2.36 -2.38 0.09
N TYR A 39 -1.86 -2.85 1.23
CA TYR A 39 -1.90 -4.26 1.64
C TYR A 39 -2.47 -4.40 3.06
N ALA A 40 -2.98 -5.59 3.35
CA ALA A 40 -3.46 -6.00 4.66
C ALA A 40 -2.92 -7.40 4.99
N ASP A 41 -2.77 -7.69 6.27
CA ASP A 41 -2.50 -9.05 6.71
C ASP A 41 -3.75 -9.95 6.55
N LYS A 42 -3.60 -11.24 6.85
CA LYS A 42 -4.69 -12.22 6.77
C LYS A 42 -5.42 -12.45 8.10
N CYS A 43 -5.13 -11.67 9.14
CA CYS A 43 -5.49 -11.98 10.53
C CYS A 43 -6.72 -11.25 11.05
N PHE A 44 -7.53 -10.71 10.15
CA PHE A 44 -8.85 -10.22 10.50
C PHE A 44 -9.74 -11.35 11.05
N GLU A 45 -10.28 -11.15 12.24
CA GLU A 45 -11.24 -12.06 12.87
C GLU A 45 -12.66 -11.76 12.38
N GLY A 46 -13.14 -12.55 11.42
CA GLY A 46 -14.52 -12.50 10.92
C GLY A 46 -14.80 -13.59 9.88
N PRO A 47 -16.07 -13.82 9.49
CA PRO A 47 -16.40 -14.86 8.52
C PRO A 47 -15.74 -14.56 7.16
N PRO A 48 -15.30 -15.59 6.40
CA PRO A 48 -14.37 -15.41 5.27
C PRO A 48 -14.79 -14.36 4.22
N PRO A 49 -16.06 -14.29 3.77
CA PRO A 49 -16.47 -13.28 2.78
C PRO A 49 -16.35 -11.84 3.33
N LEU A 50 -16.64 -11.64 4.62
CA LEU A 50 -16.51 -10.34 5.27
C LEU A 50 -15.04 -9.99 5.48
N ALA A 51 -14.19 -10.97 5.78
CA ALA A 51 -12.75 -10.77 5.96
C ALA A 51 -12.08 -10.30 4.67
N ASP A 52 -12.42 -10.90 3.53
CA ASP A 52 -11.85 -10.51 2.23
C ASP A 52 -12.26 -9.10 1.82
N GLN A 53 -13.55 -8.79 1.92
CA GLN A 53 -14.05 -7.44 1.63
C GLN A 53 -13.47 -6.41 2.59
N TYR A 54 -13.38 -6.74 3.88
CA TYR A 54 -12.80 -5.85 4.89
C TYR A 54 -11.34 -5.53 4.57
N ASN A 55 -10.51 -6.54 4.32
CA ASN A 55 -9.10 -6.34 4.03
C ASN A 55 -8.90 -5.57 2.72
N LEU A 56 -9.73 -5.84 1.70
CA LEU A 56 -9.71 -5.08 0.46
C LEU A 56 -9.98 -3.59 0.71
N GLU A 57 -11.05 -3.26 1.43
CA GLU A 57 -11.39 -1.86 1.72
C GLU A 57 -10.40 -1.19 2.68
N LEU A 58 -9.89 -1.90 3.68
CA LEU A 58 -8.85 -1.41 4.58
C LEU A 58 -7.59 -1.05 3.80
N SER A 59 -7.15 -1.93 2.90
CA SER A 59 -5.96 -1.71 2.07
C SER A 59 -6.14 -0.48 1.16
N LYS A 60 -7.30 -0.30 0.52
CA LYS A 60 -7.62 0.93 -0.25
C LYS A 60 -7.61 2.19 0.61
N ARG A 61 -8.15 2.13 1.83
CA ARG A 61 -8.16 3.27 2.77
C ARG A 61 -6.74 3.69 3.15
N ARG A 62 -5.84 2.74 3.40
CA ARG A 62 -4.41 3.02 3.64
C ARG A 62 -3.75 3.67 2.44
N ALA A 63 -4.01 3.18 1.23
CA ALA A 63 -3.48 3.80 0.01
C ALA A 63 -4.00 5.23 -0.19
N ARG A 64 -5.29 5.50 0.10
CA ARG A 64 -5.85 6.86 0.10
C ARG A 64 -5.21 7.76 1.16
N ALA A 65 -4.94 7.24 2.34
CA ALA A 65 -4.26 7.98 3.39
C ALA A 65 -2.82 8.35 2.99
N MET A 66 -2.12 7.44 2.31
CA MET A 66 -0.81 7.73 1.71
C MET A 66 -0.90 8.84 0.66
N LEU A 67 -1.89 8.81 -0.23
CA LEU A 67 -2.12 9.90 -1.18
C LEU A 67 -2.35 11.24 -0.46
N LYS A 68 -3.16 11.23 0.60
CA LYS A 68 -3.41 12.43 1.41
C LYS A 68 -2.12 12.96 2.03
N ALA A 69 -1.31 12.08 2.63
CA ALA A 69 -0.03 12.45 3.20
C ALA A 69 0.93 13.02 2.13
N LEU A 70 1.02 12.40 0.94
CA LEU A 70 1.83 12.95 -0.15
C LEU A 70 1.40 14.37 -0.53
N LYS A 71 0.09 14.64 -0.62
CA LYS A 71 -0.41 15.98 -0.92
C LYS A 71 -0.12 16.99 0.18
N GLU A 72 -0.29 16.59 1.44
CA GLU A 72 0.02 17.43 2.60
C GLU A 72 1.51 17.80 2.67
N GLU A 73 2.40 16.84 2.38
CA GLU A 73 3.86 17.05 2.50
C GLU A 73 4.50 17.63 1.25
N LEU A 74 4.01 17.28 0.05
CA LEU A 74 4.65 17.63 -1.23
C LEU A 74 3.92 18.73 -1.99
N GLY A 75 2.68 19.07 -1.62
CA GLY A 75 1.76 19.89 -2.40
C GLY A 75 0.93 19.07 -3.38
N ASP A 76 0.13 19.76 -4.20
CA ASP A 76 -0.74 19.08 -5.17
C ASP A 76 0.04 18.24 -6.18
N ILE A 77 -0.60 17.15 -6.62
CA ILE A 77 -0.07 16.29 -7.68
C ILE A 77 -0.07 17.09 -9.00
N PRO A 78 1.03 17.12 -9.76
CA PRO A 78 1.10 17.88 -11.00
C PRO A 78 -0.02 17.52 -11.98
N ALA A 79 -0.56 18.52 -12.66
CA ALA A 79 -1.52 18.31 -13.74
C ALA A 79 -0.90 17.42 -14.82
N GLY A 80 -1.59 16.33 -15.17
CA GLY A 80 -1.12 15.35 -16.16
C GLY A 80 -0.52 14.06 -15.57
N VAL A 81 -0.31 13.99 -14.25
CA VAL A 81 0.05 12.73 -13.57
C VAL A 81 -1.23 11.98 -13.20
N ASP A 82 -1.40 10.79 -13.77
CA ASP A 82 -2.49 9.90 -13.38
C ASP A 82 -2.23 9.30 -11.99
N VAL A 83 -3.27 9.17 -11.17
CA VAL A 83 -3.16 8.63 -9.81
C VAL A 83 -4.00 7.37 -9.71
N THR A 84 -3.34 6.22 -9.63
CA THR A 84 -3.98 4.92 -9.47
C THR A 84 -3.89 4.45 -8.02
N ILE A 85 -5.04 4.08 -7.43
CA ILE A 85 -5.12 3.49 -6.10
C ILE A 85 -5.52 2.03 -6.24
N VAL A 86 -4.69 1.14 -5.71
CA VAL A 86 -4.93 -0.31 -5.72
C VAL A 86 -5.04 -0.81 -4.29
N GLY A 87 -6.04 -1.64 -4.01
CA GLY A 87 -6.12 -2.41 -2.78
C GLY A 87 -5.89 -3.88 -3.06
N MET A 88 -4.86 -4.48 -2.45
CA MET A 88 -4.58 -5.91 -2.58
C MET A 88 -5.25 -6.75 -1.50
N GLY A 89 -5.79 -6.13 -0.46
CA GLY A 89 -6.27 -6.82 0.73
C GLY A 89 -5.19 -7.78 1.26
N ARG A 90 -5.59 -9.01 1.58
CA ARG A 90 -4.70 -10.07 2.05
C ARG A 90 -4.10 -10.94 0.94
N ARG A 91 -4.31 -10.60 -0.33
CA ARG A 91 -3.90 -11.45 -1.47
C ARG A 91 -2.40 -11.72 -1.50
N CYS A 92 -1.60 -10.74 -1.08
CA CYS A 92 -0.14 -10.84 -1.01
C CYS A 92 0.36 -11.05 0.43
N ALA A 93 -0.51 -11.47 1.36
CA ALA A 93 -0.11 -11.70 2.74
C ALA A 93 0.78 -12.94 2.85
N SER A 94 1.81 -12.87 3.68
CA SER A 94 2.76 -13.94 3.94
C SER A 94 2.08 -15.23 4.41
N SER A 95 2.43 -16.36 3.81
CA SER A 95 2.01 -17.67 4.31
C SER A 95 2.56 -17.93 5.71
N ALA A 96 3.72 -17.37 6.05
CA ALA A 96 4.37 -17.49 7.35
C ALA A 96 3.72 -16.63 8.45
N CYS A 97 2.82 -15.70 8.10
CA CYS A 97 2.04 -14.98 9.09
C CYS A 97 1.14 -15.95 9.89
N VAL A 98 1.21 -15.89 11.22
CA VAL A 98 0.41 -16.72 12.14
C VAL A 98 -0.51 -15.82 12.95
N CYS A 99 -1.83 -16.00 12.79
CA CYS A 99 -2.81 -15.08 13.36
C CYS A 99 -3.03 -15.21 14.87
N SER A 100 -2.50 -16.25 15.51
CA SER A 100 -2.40 -16.31 16.98
C SER A 100 -1.32 -15.36 17.54
N THR A 101 -0.41 -14.87 16.69
CA THR A 101 0.66 -13.92 17.03
C THR A 101 0.75 -12.82 15.97
N PRO A 102 -0.30 -11.97 15.86
CA PRO A 102 -0.44 -11.04 14.73
C PRO A 102 0.60 -9.91 14.69
N GLU A 103 1.36 -9.74 15.77
CA GLU A 103 2.43 -8.74 15.88
C GLU A 103 3.81 -9.27 15.44
N MET A 104 3.89 -10.49 14.92
CA MET A 104 5.13 -11.03 14.37
C MET A 104 5.56 -10.25 13.10
N PRO A 105 6.87 -10.19 12.79
CA PRO A 105 7.39 -9.48 11.61
C PRO A 105 6.68 -9.87 10.31
N GLU A 106 6.36 -11.13 10.13
CA GLU A 106 5.73 -11.66 8.92
C GLU A 106 4.33 -11.08 8.71
N CYS A 107 3.51 -10.96 9.76
CA CYS A 107 2.18 -10.36 9.68
C CYS A 107 2.24 -8.83 9.60
N THR A 108 3.16 -8.22 10.35
CA THR A 108 3.29 -6.75 10.37
C THR A 108 3.83 -6.21 9.05
N ASN A 109 4.74 -6.93 8.38
CA ASN A 109 5.26 -6.57 7.07
C ASN A 109 4.18 -6.59 5.96
N ASP A 110 3.12 -7.40 6.12
CA ASP A 110 1.97 -7.41 5.21
C ASP A 110 1.11 -6.14 5.36
N ARG A 111 1.20 -5.43 6.49
CA ARG A 111 0.47 -4.17 6.74
C ARG A 111 1.18 -2.96 6.12
N LYS A 112 1.45 -3.02 4.82
CA LYS A 112 2.25 -1.99 4.11
C LYS A 112 1.48 -1.22 3.04
N VAL A 113 2.11 -0.16 2.55
CA VAL A 113 1.72 0.57 1.34
C VAL A 113 2.95 0.73 0.47
N ASP A 114 2.87 0.27 -0.77
CA ASP A 114 3.91 0.49 -1.76
C ASP A 114 3.57 1.70 -2.65
N LEU A 115 4.60 2.46 -3.03
CA LEU A 115 4.50 3.67 -3.82
C LEU A 115 5.37 3.53 -5.06
N PHE A 116 4.76 3.67 -6.23
CA PHE A 116 5.45 3.62 -7.52
C PHE A 116 5.17 4.90 -8.30
N ILE A 117 6.19 5.38 -9.01
CA ILE A 117 6.01 6.30 -10.12
C ILE A 117 6.42 5.51 -11.35
N ASP A 118 5.45 5.23 -12.22
CA ASP A 118 5.63 4.43 -13.44
C ASP A 118 5.44 5.30 -14.68
N HIS A 119 5.77 4.74 -15.86
CA HIS A 119 5.56 5.37 -17.15
C HIS A 119 4.70 4.51 -18.08
N GLY A 120 3.75 3.76 -17.52
CA GLY A 120 2.92 2.78 -18.25
C GLY A 120 3.49 1.36 -18.33
N GLU A 121 4.51 1.07 -17.51
CA GLU A 121 5.17 -0.23 -17.42
C GLU A 121 4.37 -1.22 -16.55
N THR A 122 3.62 -0.72 -15.56
CA THR A 122 2.90 -1.57 -14.60
C THR A 122 1.42 -1.63 -14.99
N ARG A 123 1.05 -2.65 -15.76
CA ARG A 123 -0.37 -2.91 -16.10
C ARG A 123 -1.04 -3.86 -15.12
N ASP A 124 -0.29 -4.85 -14.64
CA ASP A 124 -0.75 -5.85 -13.70
C ASP A 124 0.11 -5.79 -12.43
N PHE A 125 -0.51 -5.40 -11.31
CA PHE A 125 0.16 -5.45 -10.01
C PHE A 125 0.16 -6.90 -9.52
N GLU A 126 1.30 -7.55 -9.71
CA GLU A 126 1.59 -8.85 -9.11
C GLU A 126 2.25 -8.66 -7.75
N CYS A 127 2.05 -9.61 -6.84
CA CYS A 127 2.78 -9.63 -5.58
C CYS A 127 4.28 -9.73 -5.89
N THR A 128 5.02 -8.66 -5.62
CA THR A 128 6.42 -8.46 -6.02
C THR A 128 7.40 -9.46 -5.38
N ASP A 129 6.99 -10.13 -4.31
CA ASP A 129 7.72 -11.24 -3.70
C ASP A 129 7.22 -12.58 -4.23
N ARG A 130 7.66 -12.97 -5.43
CA ARG A 130 7.55 -14.34 -5.97
C ARG A 130 8.42 -15.37 -5.21
N ARG A 131 8.61 -15.22 -3.90
CA ARG A 131 8.90 -16.35 -3.04
C ARG A 131 7.63 -16.59 -2.21
N TYR A 132 7.09 -17.78 -2.41
CA TYR A 132 5.98 -18.42 -1.71
C TYR A 132 4.54 -18.16 -2.22
N TRP A 133 3.69 -19.16 -2.54
CA TRP A 133 3.77 -20.52 -3.14
C TRP A 133 2.35 -20.76 -3.70
N LEU A 134 2.19 -21.17 -4.96
CA LEU A 134 1.17 -22.17 -5.23
C LEU A 134 1.88 -23.51 -5.16
N ALA A 135 1.43 -24.34 -4.21
CA ALA A 135 1.71 -25.75 -4.26
C ALA A 135 1.11 -26.31 -5.56
N ARG A 136 1.99 -26.84 -6.40
CA ARG A 136 1.77 -27.61 -7.65
C ARG A 136 1.13 -26.89 -8.82
#